data_AF-A0A7K1WZ17-F1
#
_entry.id   AF-A0A7K1WZ17-F1
#
_cell.length_a   1.000
_cell.length_b   1.000
_cell.length_c   1.000
_cell.angle_alpha   90.00
_cell.angle_beta   90.00
_cell.angle_gamma   90.00
#
_symmetry.space_group_name_H-M   'P 1'
#
loop_
_entity.id
_entity.type
_entity.pdbx_description
1 polymer ?
#
loop_
_entity_poly.entity_id
_entity_poly.type
_entity_poly.pdbx_seq_one_letter_code
_entity_poly.pdbx_strand_id
1 'polypeptide(L)'
;MTTIKINEHTKTGKAFMEMFEAFFKGLDGIEIVETDSYGQVNEEPSIYSAEFVEKVKKAEENIKKGETTTLNPDDIWGSLGLK
;
A
#
# COMPACT_ATOMS: atom_id res chain seq x y z
N MET A 1 20.36 12.73 -7.53
CA MET A 1 18.96 12.32 -7.78
C MET A 1 18.31 13.41 -8.59
N THR A 2 17.69 13.07 -9.71
CA THR A 2 17.04 14.04 -10.62
C THR A 2 15.62 13.56 -10.87
N THR A 3 14.65 14.45 -10.73
CA THR A 3 13.22 14.12 -10.88
C THR A 3 12.69 14.72 -12.17
N ILE A 4 12.03 13.89 -12.99
CA ILE A 4 11.28 14.34 -14.17
C ILE A 4 9.80 14.30 -13.81
N LYS A 5 9.09 15.42 -13.99
CA LYS A 5 7.64 15.50 -13.76
C LYS A 5 6.90 15.42 -15.09
N ILE A 6 6.01 14.45 -15.21
CA ILE A 6 5.19 14.23 -16.41
C ILE A 6 3.73 14.48 -16.03
N ASN A 7 3.01 15.27 -16.84
CA ASN A 7 1.58 15.46 -16.68
C ASN A 7 0.82 14.60 -17.70
N GLU A 8 0.31 13.46 -17.25
CA GLU A 8 -0.42 12.47 -18.04
C GLU A 8 -1.75 12.98 -18.61
N HIS A 9 -2.25 14.12 -18.17
CA HIS A 9 -3.45 14.74 -18.74
C HIS A 9 -3.17 15.57 -19.99
N THR A 10 -1.89 15.81 -20.33
CA THR A 10 -1.48 16.55 -21.53
C THR A 10 -1.18 15.61 -22.71
N LYS A 11 -1.33 16.10 -23.96
CA LYS A 11 -0.99 15.31 -25.16
C LYS A 11 0.44 14.80 -25.14
N THR A 12 1.39 15.65 -24.74
CA THR A 12 2.80 15.30 -24.65
C THR A 12 3.08 14.30 -23.54
N GLY A 13 2.44 14.44 -22.37
CA GLY A 13 2.60 13.48 -21.28
C GLY A 13 2.06 12.10 -21.63
N LYS A 14 0.89 12.01 -22.28
CA LYS A 14 0.35 10.74 -22.77
C LYS A 14 1.28 10.07 -23.78
N ALA A 15 1.75 10.84 -24.77
CA ALA A 15 2.68 10.31 -25.78
C ALA A 15 3.99 9.81 -25.15
N PHE A 16 4.50 10.50 -24.11
CA PHE A 16 5.66 10.04 -23.37
C PHE A 16 5.39 8.73 -22.62
N MET A 17 4.24 8.59 -21.94
CA MET A 17 3.88 7.36 -21.23
C MET A 17 3.69 6.17 -22.19
N GLU A 18 3.04 6.37 -23.34
CA GLU A 18 2.89 5.31 -24.35
C GLU A 18 4.24 4.84 -24.88
N MET A 19 5.16 5.77 -25.16
CA MET A 19 6.54 5.43 -25.55
C MET A 19 7.26 4.72 -24.39
N PHE A 20 7.10 5.21 -23.16
CA PHE A 20 7.71 4.62 -21.99
C PHE A 20 7.28 3.15 -21.81
N GLU A 21 5.98 2.90 -21.85
CA GLU A 21 5.42 1.56 -21.71
C GLU A 21 5.85 0.61 -22.83
N ALA A 22 5.93 1.11 -24.07
CA ALA A 22 6.28 0.29 -25.23
C ALA A 22 7.76 -0.11 -25.28
N PHE A 23 8.66 0.77 -24.83
CA PHE A 23 10.11 0.59 -25.06
C PHE A 23 10.93 0.38 -23.79
N PHE A 24 10.45 0.82 -22.63
CA PHE A 24 11.26 0.90 -21.42
C PHE A 24 10.70 0.10 -20.24
N LYS A 25 9.45 -0.38 -20.34
CA LYS A 25 8.83 -1.23 -19.32
C LYS A 25 9.56 -2.57 -19.20
N GLY A 26 10.20 -2.80 -18.05
CA GLY A 26 10.88 -4.07 -17.73
C GLY A 26 12.33 -4.18 -18.20
N LEU A 27 12.96 -3.07 -18.61
CA LEU A 27 14.41 -3.03 -18.84
C LEU A 27 15.17 -2.82 -17.51
N ASP A 28 16.25 -3.56 -17.34
CA ASP A 28 17.19 -3.34 -16.23
C ASP A 28 17.79 -1.92 -16.32
N GLY A 29 17.59 -1.13 -15.25
CA GLY A 29 18.11 0.24 -15.14
C GLY A 29 17.07 1.35 -15.25
N ILE A 30 15.78 1.02 -15.46
CA ILE A 30 14.68 1.99 -15.44
C ILE A 30 13.61 1.55 -14.45
N GLU A 31 13.26 2.44 -13.53
CA GLU A 31 12.30 2.21 -12.46
C GLU A 31 11.22 3.29 -12.49
N ILE A 32 9.95 2.88 -12.44
CA ILE A 32 8.82 3.80 -12.23
C ILE A 32 8.61 3.88 -10.74
N VAL A 33 8.71 5.09 -10.19
CA VAL A 33 8.46 5.32 -8.78
C VAL A 33 7.23 6.19 -8.63
N GLU A 34 6.14 5.58 -8.18
CA GLU A 34 4.86 6.28 -7.96
C GLU A 34 4.90 7.05 -6.64
N THR A 35 4.50 8.32 -6.70
CA THR A 35 4.36 9.17 -5.52
C THR A 35 2.90 9.35 -5.14
N ASP A 36 2.59 9.39 -3.84
CA ASP A 36 1.26 9.73 -3.35
C ASP A 36 0.88 11.21 -3.63
N SER A 37 -0.34 11.61 -3.26
CA SER A 37 -0.83 13.00 -3.41
C SER A 37 -0.05 14.05 -2.61
N TYR A 38 0.86 13.60 -1.72
CA TYR A 38 1.74 14.44 -0.92
C TYR A 38 3.17 14.47 -1.50
N GLY A 39 3.40 13.83 -2.66
CA GLY A 39 4.70 13.77 -3.33
C GLY A 39 5.67 12.80 -2.65
N GLN A 40 5.18 11.91 -1.79
CA GLN A 40 5.99 10.89 -1.14
C GLN A 40 6.14 9.69 -2.04
N VAL A 41 7.38 9.30 -2.27
CA VAL A 41 7.78 8.07 -2.93
C VAL A 41 7.20 6.91 -2.13
N ASN A 42 6.35 6.05 -2.70
CA ASN A 42 5.73 4.91 -2.00
C ASN A 42 6.73 3.78 -1.71
N GLU A 43 7.89 4.10 -1.16
CA GLU A 43 8.92 3.16 -0.72
C GLU A 43 9.60 3.65 0.56
N GLU A 44 8.82 3.94 1.60
CA GLU A 44 9.33 3.49 2.89
C GLU A 44 9.02 1.99 2.95
N PRO A 45 10.03 1.10 2.94
CA PRO A 45 9.79 -0.32 3.19
C PRO A 45 9.00 -0.38 4.50
N SER A 46 7.80 -0.95 4.44
CA SER A 46 6.96 -1.12 5.61
C SER A 46 7.84 -1.62 6.76
N ILE A 47 7.92 -0.85 7.85
CA ILE A 47 8.64 -1.27 9.07
C ILE A 47 8.05 -2.57 9.64
N TYR A 48 6.86 -2.95 9.16
CA TYR A 48 6.17 -4.18 9.51
C TYR A 48 6.42 -5.28 8.48
N SER A 49 6.61 -6.50 8.99
CA SER A 49 6.73 -7.69 8.16
C SER A 49 5.47 -7.92 7.31
N ALA A 50 5.63 -8.62 6.18
CA ALA A 50 4.50 -9.01 5.34
C ALA A 50 3.43 -9.78 6.12
N GLU A 51 3.84 -10.67 7.04
CA GLU A 51 2.94 -11.41 7.93
C GLU A 51 2.10 -10.49 8.82
N PHE A 52 2.70 -9.42 9.35
CA PHE A 52 1.98 -8.44 10.16
C PHE A 52 0.93 -7.71 9.32
N VAL A 53 1.29 -7.26 8.13
CA VAL A 53 0.38 -6.56 7.20
C VAL A 53 -0.79 -7.47 6.83
N GLU A 54 -0.55 -8.74 6.54
CA GLU A 54 -1.59 -9.72 6.23
C GLU A 54 -2.53 -9.93 7.42
N LYS A 55 -1.99 -10.04 8.63
CA LYS A 55 -2.78 -10.17 9.86
C LYS A 55 -3.69 -8.97 10.09
N VAL A 56 -3.21 -7.75 9.85
CA VAL A 56 -4.01 -6.52 9.97
C VAL A 56 -5.14 -6.50 8.95
N LYS A 57 -4.85 -6.80 7.67
CA LYS A 57 -5.88 -6.86 6.62
C LYS A 57 -6.97 -7.88 6.95
N LYS A 58 -6.58 -9.07 7.44
CA LYS A 58 -7.53 -10.08 7.89
C LYS A 58 -8.40 -9.59 9.05
N ALA A 59 -7.82 -8.88 10.02
CA ALA A 59 -8.58 -8.29 11.13
C ALA A 59 -9.60 -7.26 10.63
N GLU A 60 -9.23 -6.40 9.68
CA GLU A 60 -10.16 -5.44 9.06
C GLU A 60 -11.34 -6.12 8.36
N GLU A 61 -11.10 -7.20 7.64
CA GLU A 61 -12.17 -7.98 7.01
C GLU A 61 -13.11 -8.61 8.04
N ASN A 62 -12.55 -9.18 9.11
CA ASN A 62 -13.34 -9.77 10.18
C ASN A 62 -14.23 -8.72 10.86
N ILE A 63 -13.72 -7.51 11.08
CA ILE A 63 -14.51 -6.39 11.63
C ILE A 63 -15.68 -6.05 10.70
N LYS A 64 -15.44 -5.95 9.38
CA LYS A 64 -16.50 -5.69 8.39
C LYS A 64 -17.56 -6.78 8.35
N LYS A 65 -17.17 -8.03 8.62
CA LYS A 65 -18.07 -9.20 8.67
C LYS A 65 -18.74 -9.40 10.04
N GLY A 66 -18.36 -8.62 11.05
CA GLY A 66 -18.85 -8.78 12.43
C GLY A 66 -18.23 -9.96 13.19
N GLU A 67 -17.18 -10.59 12.66
CA GLU A 67 -16.42 -11.67 13.29
C GLU A 67 -15.48 -11.11 14.38
N THR A 68 -16.06 -10.50 15.39
CA THR A 68 -15.35 -9.79 16.47
C THR A 68 -15.71 -10.36 17.83
N THR A 69 -14.79 -10.23 18.80
CA THR A 69 -15.04 -10.60 20.19
C THR A 69 -15.37 -9.36 21.00
N THR A 70 -16.56 -9.32 21.60
CA THR A 70 -16.92 -8.27 22.56
C THR A 70 -16.14 -8.49 23.85
N LEU A 71 -15.39 -7.47 24.29
CA LEU A 71 -14.63 -7.52 25.53
C LEU A 71 -15.42 -6.91 26.68
N ASN A 72 -15.47 -7.61 27.80
CA ASN A 72 -15.88 -7.05 29.08
C ASN A 72 -14.71 -6.28 29.71
N PRO A 73 -14.81 -4.97 29.94
CA PRO A 73 -13.75 -4.18 30.57
C PRO A 73 -13.35 -4.68 31.96
N ASP A 74 -14.30 -5.25 32.71
CA ASP A 74 -14.09 -5.75 34.06
C ASP A 74 -13.41 -7.13 34.08
N ASP A 75 -13.39 -7.83 32.95
CA ASP A 75 -12.73 -9.15 32.80
C ASP A 75 -12.24 -9.37 31.36
N ILE A 76 -11.15 -8.69 31.01
CA ILE A 76 -10.54 -8.74 29.68
C ILE A 76 -10.09 -10.17 29.34
N TRP A 77 -9.42 -10.85 30.28
CA TRP A 77 -8.86 -12.17 30.03
C TRP A 77 -9.94 -13.25 29.95
N GLY A 78 -10.96 -13.19 30.81
CA GLY A 78 -12.11 -14.09 30.74
C GLY A 78 -12.92 -13.91 29.46
N SER A 79 -13.01 -12.67 28.93
CA SER A 79 -13.63 -12.41 27.62
C SER A 79 -12.89 -13.06 26.45
N LEU A 80 -11.59 -13.34 26.63
CA LEU A 80 -10.75 -14.05 25.67
C LEU A 80 -10.69 -15.57 25.93
N GLY A 81 -11.41 -16.08 26.93
CA GLY A 81 -11.40 -17.49 27.31
C GLY A 81 -10.09 -17.94 27.96
N LEU A 82 -9.29 -16.99 28.47
CA LEU A 82 -8.02 -17.26 29.13
C LEU A 82 -8.27 -17.27 30.65
N LYS A 83 -8.18 -18.46 31.26
CA LYS A 83 -8.25 -18.70 32.71
C LYS A 83 -7.13 -19.61 33.16
#